data_AF-A0A3D8YJ57-F1
#
_entry.id   AF-A0A3D8YJ57-F1
#
_cell.length_a   1.000
_cell.length_b   1.000
_cell.length_c   1.000
_cell.angle_alpha   90.00
_cell.angle_beta   90.00
_cell.angle_gamma   90.00
#
_symmetry.space_group_name_H-M   'P 1'
#
loop_
_entity.id
_entity.type
_entity.pdbx_description
1 polymer ?
#
loop_
_entity_poly.entity_id
_entity_poly.type
_entity_poly.pdbx_seq_one_letter_code
_entity_poly.pdbx_strand_id
1 'polypeptide(L)'
;GMYRRYSDDFILIIPISSNINNYTEIEVIIKNIAEECKINIKDEKTNTFLYSQHNLINLNNKSKQNMDYLGFNFDGKNVKMRNKSIYRFYRNAKKLINYANFKKNNNQLEKLPYRKRIYRLYTDLGESRSGRNSFIDYAKKAQTKFDYYSPHTNNMMMQQIKNRKKKIEKLSGIQLHTKT
;
A
#
# COMPACT_ATOMS: atom_id res chain seq x y z
N GLY A 1 18.41 18.58 6.13
CA GLY A 1 17.66 17.49 5.46
C GLY A 1 17.01 16.58 6.48
N MET A 2 16.42 15.47 6.06
CA MET A 2 15.82 14.46 6.94
C MET A 2 16.25 13.05 6.54
N TYR A 3 16.43 12.18 7.52
CA TYR A 3 16.73 10.76 7.33
C TYR A 3 15.69 9.90 8.04
N ARG A 4 15.18 8.87 7.36
CA ARG A 4 14.30 7.85 7.95
C ARG A 4 14.72 6.47 7.46
N ARG A 5 14.72 5.48 8.37
CA ARG A 5 15.10 4.09 8.09
C ARG A 5 14.13 3.12 8.76
N TYR A 6 13.86 2.02 8.07
CA TYR A 6 13.12 0.87 8.57
C TYR A 6 13.81 -0.41 8.07
N SER A 7 14.51 -1.13 8.96
CA SER A 7 15.41 -2.23 8.58
C SER A 7 16.39 -1.81 7.49
N ASP A 8 16.28 -2.35 6.28
CA ASP A 8 17.20 -2.08 5.17
C ASP A 8 16.71 -0.93 4.28
N ASP A 9 15.42 -0.60 4.34
CA ASP A 9 14.81 0.47 3.54
C ASP A 9 15.03 1.82 4.23
N PHE A 10 15.73 2.74 3.57
CA PHE A 10 15.91 4.10 4.05
C PHE A 10 15.56 5.14 2.98
N ILE A 11 15.29 6.35 3.44
CA ILE A 11 15.08 7.54 2.61
C ILE A 11 15.87 8.71 3.21
N LEU A 12 16.51 9.46 2.33
CA LEU A 12 17.16 10.74 2.63
C LEU A 12 16.42 11.85 1.89
N ILE A 13 16.06 12.91 2.61
CA ILE A 13 15.40 14.10 2.06
C ILE A 13 16.40 15.25 2.15
N ILE A 14 16.83 15.71 0.97
CA ILE A 14 17.81 16.79 0.83
C ILE A 14 17.05 18.05 0.42
N PRO A 15 17.04 19.13 1.24
CA PRO A 15 16.43 20.38 0.86
C PRO A 15 17.13 20.93 -0.37
N ILE A 16 16.35 21.36 -1.36
CA ILE A 16 16.89 22.01 -2.55
C ILE A 16 17.37 23.40 -2.10
N SER A 17 18.68 23.58 -2.01
CA SER A 17 19.30 24.90 -2.05
C SER A 17 19.69 25.22 -3.50
N SER A 18 20.07 26.47 -3.79
CA SER A 18 20.38 26.95 -5.14
C SER A 18 21.38 26.10 -5.94
N ASN A 19 22.20 25.27 -5.27
CA ASN A 19 23.07 24.29 -5.92
C ASN A 19 22.46 22.88 -5.94
N ILE A 20 21.74 22.57 -7.02
CA ILE A 20 21.16 21.24 -7.31
C ILE A 20 22.24 20.14 -7.38
N ASN A 21 23.51 20.48 -7.63
CA ASN A 21 24.62 19.52 -7.78
C ASN A 21 25.00 18.74 -6.51
N ASN A 22 24.41 19.06 -5.35
CA ASN A 22 24.80 18.46 -4.07
C ASN A 22 24.30 16.99 -3.90
N TYR A 23 23.25 16.55 -4.61
CA TYR A 23 22.72 15.19 -4.39
C TYR A 23 23.64 14.08 -4.92
N THR A 24 24.35 14.31 -6.02
CA THR A 24 25.28 13.33 -6.61
C THR A 24 26.49 13.11 -5.72
N GLU A 25 27.00 14.18 -5.08
CA GLU A 25 28.08 14.07 -4.10
C GLU A 25 27.64 13.25 -2.89
N ILE A 26 26.41 13.46 -2.41
CA ILE A 26 25.82 12.66 -1.33
C ILE A 26 25.65 11.19 -1.74
N GLU A 27 25.22 10.91 -2.97
CA GLU A 27 25.14 9.53 -3.49
C GLU A 27 26.52 8.85 -3.49
N VAL A 28 27.57 9.54 -3.91
CA VAL A 28 28.95 9.03 -3.88
C VAL A 28 29.40 8.75 -2.45
N ILE A 29 29.17 9.68 -1.51
CA ILE A 29 29.51 9.50 -0.09
C ILE A 29 28.80 8.27 0.48
N ILE A 30 27.51 8.09 0.18
CA ILE A 30 26.73 6.93 0.64
C ILE A 30 27.30 5.63 0.07
N LYS A 31 27.69 5.60 -1.21
CA LYS A 31 28.29 4.42 -1.83
C LYS A 31 29.63 4.07 -1.19
N ASN A 32 30.50 5.05 -0.97
CA ASN A 32 31.80 4.84 -0.33
C ASN A 32 31.65 4.30 1.10
N ILE A 33 30.76 4.89 1.91
CA ILE A 33 30.49 4.39 3.28
C ILE A 33 29.94 2.96 3.24
N ALA A 34 29.06 2.65 2.28
CA ALA A 34 28.52 1.30 2.14
C ALA A 34 29.59 0.28 1.77
N GLU A 35 30.51 0.63 0.86
CA GLU A 35 31.67 -0.20 0.50
C GLU A 35 32.60 -0.45 1.70
N GLU A 36 32.94 0.60 2.46
CA GLU A 36 33.73 0.49 3.70
C GLU A 36 33.07 -0.45 4.71
N CYS A 37 31.74 -0.37 4.83
CA CYS A 37 30.95 -1.24 5.70
C CYS A 37 30.67 -2.63 5.09
N LYS A 38 31.15 -2.93 3.88
CA LYS A 38 30.88 -4.17 3.13
C LYS A 38 29.38 -4.43 2.90
N ILE A 39 28.61 -3.37 2.72
CA ILE A 39 27.18 -3.38 2.42
C ILE A 39 26.98 -3.14 0.93
N ASN A 40 26.30 -4.07 0.25
CA ASN A 40 25.96 -3.91 -1.16
C ASN A 40 24.63 -3.16 -1.32
N ILE A 41 24.70 -1.90 -1.78
CA ILE A 41 23.51 -1.12 -2.15
C ILE A 41 23.00 -1.59 -3.51
N LYS A 42 21.72 -1.98 -3.57
CA LYS A 42 21.09 -2.41 -4.81
C LYS A 42 20.70 -1.19 -5.66
N ASP A 43 21.54 -0.82 -6.63
CA ASP A 43 21.29 0.29 -7.55
C ASP A 43 19.93 0.17 -8.25
N GLU A 44 19.52 -1.04 -8.66
CA GLU A 44 18.23 -1.33 -9.29
C GLU A 44 16.99 -0.94 -8.44
N LYS A 45 17.16 -0.86 -7.11
CA LYS A 45 16.12 -0.48 -6.15
C LYS A 45 16.27 0.96 -5.67
N THR A 46 17.46 1.52 -5.81
CA THR A 46 17.78 2.88 -5.39
C THR A 46 17.17 3.83 -6.41
N ASN A 47 16.39 4.79 -5.92
CA ASN A 47 15.73 5.78 -6.76
C ASN A 47 15.90 7.16 -6.13
N THR A 48 16.19 8.13 -6.97
CA THR A 48 16.44 9.52 -6.66
C THR A 48 15.33 10.34 -7.28
N PHE A 49 14.63 11.10 -6.45
CA PHE A 49 13.47 11.86 -6.84
C PHE A 49 13.70 13.34 -6.59
N LEU A 50 13.35 14.16 -7.58
CA LEU A 50 13.18 15.60 -7.42
C LEU A 50 11.72 15.88 -7.09
N TYR A 51 11.47 16.54 -5.96
CA TYR A 51 10.13 16.94 -5.55
C TYR A 51 10.03 18.48 -5.51
N SER A 52 9.08 19.04 -6.27
CA SER A 52 8.80 20.48 -6.26
C SER A 52 7.36 20.73 -6.66
N GLN A 53 6.66 21.64 -5.96
CA GLN A 53 5.30 22.07 -6.27
C GLN A 53 4.31 20.89 -6.51
N HIS A 54 4.34 19.86 -5.66
CA HIS A 54 3.53 18.63 -5.79
C HIS A 54 3.82 17.77 -7.01
N ASN A 55 4.91 18.04 -7.74
CA ASN A 55 5.41 17.21 -8.81
C ASN A 55 6.58 16.37 -8.30
N LEU A 56 6.56 15.07 -8.59
CA LEU A 56 7.61 14.13 -8.23
C LEU A 56 8.23 13.58 -9.51
N ILE A 57 9.52 13.85 -9.72
CA ILE A 57 10.27 13.42 -10.91
C ILE A 57 11.34 12.43 -10.49
N ASN A 58 11.28 11.20 -11.00
CA ASN A 58 12.34 10.22 -10.85
C ASN A 58 13.48 10.53 -11.83
N LEU A 59 14.66 10.80 -11.28
CA LEU A 59 15.85 11.17 -12.05
C LEU A 59 16.52 9.95 -12.68
N ASN A 60 16.39 8.76 -12.09
CA ASN A 60 16.95 7.52 -12.65
C ASN A 60 16.04 6.90 -13.71
N ASN A 61 14.71 7.06 -13.60
CA ASN A 61 13.75 6.47 -14.53
C ASN A 61 12.52 7.36 -14.77
N LYS A 62 12.55 8.13 -15.86
CA LYS A 62 11.47 9.05 -16.24
C LYS A 62 10.11 8.38 -16.51
N SER A 63 10.06 7.06 -16.72
CA SER A 63 8.79 6.33 -16.91
C SER A 63 8.06 6.04 -15.59
N LYS A 64 8.76 6.14 -14.45
CA LYS A 64 8.22 5.78 -13.12
C LYS A 64 8.25 6.97 -12.17
N GLN A 65 7.17 7.76 -12.21
CA GLN A 65 7.01 8.99 -11.42
C GLN A 65 6.36 8.75 -10.06
N ASN A 66 6.57 7.58 -9.46
CA ASN A 66 6.02 7.25 -8.16
C ASN A 66 7.05 6.60 -7.24
N MET A 67 7.09 7.07 -6.00
CA MET A 67 7.96 6.57 -4.96
C MET A 67 7.24 5.52 -4.11
N ASP A 68 7.83 4.34 -3.99
CA ASP A 68 7.37 3.29 -3.07
C ASP A 68 8.16 3.39 -1.76
N TYR A 69 7.48 3.49 -0.60
CA TYR A 69 8.13 3.44 0.71
C TYR A 69 7.19 2.82 1.77
N LEU A 70 7.67 1.84 2.52
CA LEU A 70 6.95 1.16 3.62
C LEU A 70 5.51 0.72 3.30
N GLY A 71 5.29 0.22 2.08
CA GLY A 71 3.98 -0.28 1.64
C GLY A 71 3.03 0.78 1.10
N PHE A 72 3.49 2.03 1.00
CA PHE A 72 2.79 3.13 0.36
C PHE A 72 3.45 3.52 -0.96
N ASN A 73 2.67 4.19 -1.80
CA ASN A 73 3.08 4.77 -3.05
C ASN A 73 2.70 6.25 -3.06
N PHE A 74 3.65 7.11 -3.43
CA PHE A 74 3.47 8.56 -3.50
C PHE A 74 3.83 9.05 -4.90
N ASP A 75 2.96 9.87 -5.50
CA ASP A 75 3.15 10.42 -6.85
C ASP A 75 3.34 11.95 -6.87
N GLY A 76 3.71 12.54 -5.73
CA GLY A 76 3.85 13.99 -5.56
C GLY A 76 2.61 14.68 -4.97
N LYS A 77 1.43 14.09 -5.21
CA LYS A 77 0.15 14.60 -4.69
C LYS A 77 -0.66 13.55 -3.94
N ASN A 78 -0.74 12.34 -4.46
CA ASN A 78 -1.57 11.27 -3.92
C ASN A 78 -0.72 10.26 -3.15
N VAL A 79 -1.23 9.87 -1.97
CA VAL A 79 -0.70 8.75 -1.19
C VAL A 79 -1.67 7.57 -1.34
N LYS A 80 -1.14 6.43 -1.75
CA LYS A 80 -1.88 5.19 -1.99
C LYS A 80 -1.21 4.03 -1.26
N MET A 81 -1.96 3.01 -0.88
CA MET A 81 -1.35 1.70 -0.58
C MET A 81 -0.74 1.14 -1.87
N ARG A 82 0.37 0.41 -1.72
CA ARG A 82 1.03 -0.25 -2.85
C ARG A 82 0.08 -1.18 -3.60
N ASN A 83 0.06 -1.09 -4.93
CA ASN A 83 -0.82 -1.89 -5.79
C ASN A 83 -0.72 -3.40 -5.53
N LYS A 84 0.48 -3.91 -5.22
CA LYS A 84 0.71 -5.32 -4.86
C LYS A 84 -0.11 -5.77 -3.65
N SER A 85 -0.28 -4.89 -2.65
CA SER A 85 -1.08 -5.17 -1.45
C SER A 85 -2.57 -5.26 -1.79
N ILE A 86 -3.07 -4.33 -2.62
CA ILE A 86 -4.46 -4.32 -3.11
C ILE A 86 -4.75 -5.56 -3.95
N TYR A 87 -3.85 -5.90 -4.87
CA TYR A 87 -3.95 -7.11 -5.67
C TYR A 87 -4.03 -8.37 -4.78
N ARG A 88 -3.13 -8.50 -3.80
CA ARG A 88 -3.12 -9.64 -2.87
C ARG A 88 -4.41 -9.72 -2.06
N PHE A 89 -4.96 -8.59 -1.61
CA PHE A 89 -6.24 -8.52 -0.91
C PHE A 89 -7.36 -9.15 -1.73
N TYR A 90 -7.58 -8.70 -2.98
CA TYR A 90 -8.63 -9.25 -3.83
C TYR A 90 -8.35 -10.68 -4.30
N ARG A 91 -7.08 -11.03 -4.55
CA ARG A 91 -6.70 -12.41 -4.92
C ARG A 91 -7.03 -13.40 -3.80
N ASN A 92 -6.73 -13.05 -2.55
CA ASN A 92 -7.03 -13.90 -1.40
C ASN A 92 -8.53 -14.01 -1.15
N ALA A 93 -9.29 -12.94 -1.39
CA ALA A 93 -10.75 -12.98 -1.36
C ALA A 93 -11.31 -13.98 -2.38
N LYS A 94 -10.87 -13.87 -3.64
CA LYS A 94 -11.27 -14.78 -4.71
C LYS A 94 -10.94 -16.24 -4.38
N LYS A 95 -9.73 -16.51 -3.87
CA LYS A 95 -9.33 -17.86 -3.44
C LYS A 95 -10.26 -18.43 -2.38
N LEU A 96 -10.57 -17.65 -1.33
CA LEU A 96 -11.44 -18.10 -0.25
C LEU A 96 -12.87 -18.37 -0.75
N ILE A 97 -13.40 -17.49 -1.59
CA ILE A 97 -14.75 -17.63 -2.16
C ILE A 97 -14.83 -18.85 -3.08
N ASN A 98 -13.83 -19.05 -3.95
CA ASN A 98 -13.78 -20.23 -4.82
C ASN A 98 -13.73 -21.53 -4.00
N TYR A 99 -12.94 -21.56 -2.94
CA TYR A 99 -12.90 -22.70 -2.03
C TYR A 99 -14.25 -22.93 -1.33
N ALA A 100 -14.92 -21.86 -0.91
CA ALA A 100 -16.25 -21.94 -0.32
C ALA A 100 -17.29 -22.49 -1.32
N ASN A 101 -17.26 -22.04 -2.58
CA ASN A 101 -18.12 -22.55 -3.65
C ASN A 101 -17.85 -24.03 -3.94
N PHE A 102 -16.59 -24.44 -4.02
CA PHE A 102 -16.22 -25.85 -4.19
C PHE A 102 -16.79 -26.71 -3.05
N LYS A 103 -16.65 -26.27 -1.80
CA LYS A 103 -17.22 -26.98 -0.64
C LYS A 103 -18.75 -26.98 -0.65
N LYS A 104 -19.38 -25.88 -1.08
CA LYS A 104 -20.84 -25.81 -1.23
C LYS A 104 -21.32 -26.89 -2.19
N ASN A 105 -20.71 -26.98 -3.37
CA ASN A 105 -21.13 -27.90 -4.42
C ASN A 105 -20.87 -29.37 -4.04
N ASN A 106 -19.67 -29.68 -3.53
CA ASN A 106 -19.33 -31.07 -3.17
C ASN A 106 -20.19 -31.63 -2.04
N ASN A 107 -20.60 -30.78 -1.10
CA ASN A 107 -21.40 -31.17 0.05
C ASN A 107 -22.90 -30.83 -0.13
N GLN A 108 -23.30 -30.39 -1.33
CA GLN A 108 -24.68 -30.00 -1.67
C GLN A 108 -25.32 -29.04 -0.64
N LEU A 109 -24.53 -28.09 -0.13
CA LEU A 109 -24.99 -27.15 0.88
C LEU A 109 -25.89 -26.07 0.25
N GLU A 110 -27.00 -25.77 0.91
CA GLU A 110 -27.89 -24.66 0.49
C GLU A 110 -27.16 -23.30 0.57
N LYS A 111 -26.42 -23.08 1.67
CA LYS A 111 -25.76 -21.81 1.99
C LYS A 111 -24.25 -21.88 1.76
N LEU A 112 -23.66 -20.75 1.37
CA LEU A 112 -22.21 -20.65 1.18
C LEU A 112 -21.46 -20.82 2.52
N PRO A 113 -20.57 -21.82 2.65
CA PRO A 113 -19.76 -21.97 3.85
C PRO A 113 -18.76 -20.81 3.98
N TYR A 114 -18.22 -20.60 5.19
CA TYR A 114 -17.25 -19.54 5.50
C TYR A 114 -17.72 -18.10 5.27
N ARG A 115 -19.03 -17.87 5.08
CA ARG A 115 -19.65 -16.55 4.88
C ARG A 115 -19.20 -15.52 5.93
N LYS A 116 -19.24 -15.88 7.22
CA LYS A 116 -18.76 -15.03 8.33
C LYS A 116 -17.30 -14.61 8.16
N ARG A 117 -16.42 -15.54 7.74
CA ARG A 117 -14.98 -15.26 7.54
C ARG A 117 -14.75 -14.37 6.32
N ILE A 118 -15.45 -14.61 5.22
CA ILE A 118 -15.37 -13.78 4.01
C ILE A 118 -15.77 -12.35 4.36
N TYR A 119 -16.87 -12.17 5.10
CA TYR A 119 -17.37 -10.84 5.46
C TYR A 119 -16.44 -10.12 6.42
N ARG A 120 -15.94 -10.81 7.43
CA ARG A 120 -14.98 -10.23 8.38
C ARG A 120 -13.68 -9.77 7.73
N LEU A 121 -13.19 -10.47 6.72
CA LEU A 121 -11.88 -10.15 6.12
C LEU A 121 -11.97 -9.15 4.97
N TYR A 122 -13.09 -9.12 4.25
CA TYR A 122 -13.18 -8.44 2.95
C TYR A 122 -14.33 -7.44 2.84
N THR A 123 -15.09 -7.21 3.91
CA THR A 123 -16.17 -6.21 3.98
C THR A 123 -16.14 -5.49 5.33
N ASP A 124 -16.91 -4.41 5.46
CA ASP A 124 -17.03 -3.67 6.73
C ASP A 124 -17.94 -4.35 7.77
N LEU A 125 -18.54 -5.50 7.43
CA LEU A 125 -19.51 -6.22 8.29
C LEU A 125 -18.89 -7.05 9.41
N GLY A 126 -17.56 -7.13 9.51
CA GLY A 126 -16.92 -7.86 10.60
C GLY A 126 -15.83 -7.05 11.24
N GLU A 127 -16.23 -6.01 11.96
CA GLU A 127 -15.36 -5.39 12.95
C GLU A 127 -15.01 -6.42 14.03
N SER A 128 -13.71 -6.65 14.21
CA SER A 128 -13.21 -7.54 15.25
C SER A 128 -13.16 -6.77 16.58
N ARG A 129 -14.08 -7.08 17.50
CA ARG A 129 -13.96 -6.66 18.92
C ARG A 129 -12.63 -7.09 19.58
N SER A 130 -11.91 -8.09 19.04
CA SER A 130 -10.69 -8.67 19.64
C SER A 130 -9.36 -8.29 18.97
N GLY A 131 -9.26 -7.14 18.29
CA GLY A 131 -7.94 -6.59 17.89
C GLY A 131 -7.21 -7.28 16.73
N ARG A 132 -7.83 -8.21 15.98
CA ARG A 132 -7.22 -8.71 14.73
C ARG A 132 -7.45 -7.70 13.62
N ASN A 133 -6.43 -6.92 13.28
CA ASN A 133 -6.47 -5.91 12.21
C ASN A 133 -6.60 -6.59 10.84
N SER A 134 -7.78 -6.52 10.23
CA SER A 134 -7.95 -6.88 8.81
C SER A 134 -7.16 -5.92 7.91
N PHE A 135 -7.02 -6.26 6.63
CA PHE A 135 -6.45 -5.32 5.65
C PHE A 135 -7.28 -4.03 5.55
N ILE A 136 -8.59 -4.11 5.78
CA ILE A 136 -9.48 -2.95 5.81
C ILE A 136 -9.17 -2.07 7.03
N ASP A 137 -8.94 -2.67 8.20
CA ASP A 137 -8.58 -1.91 9.41
C ASP A 137 -7.22 -1.21 9.24
N TYR A 138 -6.26 -1.89 8.62
CA TYR A 138 -4.99 -1.27 8.23
C TYR A 138 -5.22 -0.07 7.30
N ALA A 139 -6.04 -0.22 6.25
CA ALA A 139 -6.36 0.85 5.33
C ALA A 139 -7.05 2.05 6.02
N LYS A 140 -8.03 1.79 6.92
CA LYS A 140 -8.71 2.81 7.73
C LYS A 140 -7.74 3.56 8.64
N LYS A 141 -6.87 2.82 9.34
CA LYS A 141 -5.84 3.41 10.23
C LYS A 141 -4.84 4.24 9.45
N ALA A 142 -4.36 3.73 8.32
CA ALA A 142 -3.45 4.45 7.44
C ALA A 142 -4.10 5.73 6.91
N GLN A 143 -5.35 5.65 6.43
CA GLN A 143 -6.15 6.81 6.00
C GLN A 143 -6.17 7.89 7.08
N THR A 144 -6.63 7.54 8.28
CA THR A 144 -6.74 8.47 9.42
C THR A 144 -5.38 9.09 9.77
N LYS A 145 -4.30 8.30 9.78
CA LYS A 145 -2.96 8.79 10.12
C LYS A 145 -2.41 9.75 9.08
N PHE A 146 -2.56 9.45 7.79
CA PHE A 146 -2.11 10.35 6.72
C PHE A 146 -2.98 11.60 6.63
N ASP A 147 -4.29 11.50 6.86
CA ASP A 147 -5.18 12.68 6.90
C ASP A 147 -4.76 13.64 8.03
N TYR A 148 -4.30 13.09 9.15
CA TYR A 148 -3.78 13.89 10.28
C TYR A 148 -2.39 14.49 10.03
N TYR A 149 -1.41 13.66 9.63
CA TYR A 149 -0.01 14.11 9.51
C TYR A 149 0.35 14.74 8.16
N SER A 150 -0.45 14.49 7.12
CA SER A 150 -0.23 14.96 5.76
C SER A 150 -1.56 15.45 5.15
N PRO A 151 -2.17 16.50 5.74
CA PRO A 151 -3.49 16.98 5.30
C PRO A 151 -3.50 17.58 3.89
N HIS A 152 -2.34 17.95 3.36
CA HIS A 152 -2.19 18.53 2.02
C HIS A 152 -2.01 17.48 0.91
N THR A 153 -1.93 16.20 1.25
CA THR A 153 -1.90 15.11 0.26
C THR A 153 -3.27 14.50 0.04
N ASN A 154 -3.51 14.02 -1.18
CA ASN A 154 -4.69 13.22 -1.49
C ASN A 154 -4.48 11.78 -0.98
N ASN A 155 -5.00 11.49 0.21
CA ASN A 155 -4.85 10.18 0.84
C ASN A 155 -5.95 9.23 0.35
N MET A 156 -5.57 8.19 -0.40
CA MET A 156 -6.51 7.36 -1.19
C MET A 156 -6.63 5.92 -0.69
N MET A 157 -6.15 5.61 0.51
CA MET A 157 -6.13 4.25 1.07
C MET A 157 -7.52 3.62 1.03
N MET A 158 -8.54 4.29 1.57
CA MET A 158 -9.91 3.78 1.57
C MET A 158 -10.55 3.83 0.18
N GLN A 159 -10.19 4.83 -0.63
CA GLN A 159 -10.68 4.98 -2.00
C GLN A 159 -10.28 3.79 -2.88
N GLN A 160 -9.06 3.25 -2.73
CA GLN A 160 -8.59 2.07 -3.48
C GLN A 160 -9.44 0.81 -3.24
N ILE A 161 -10.06 0.72 -2.06
CA ILE A 161 -10.90 -0.42 -1.67
C ILE A 161 -12.38 -0.06 -1.56
N LYS A 162 -12.82 1.10 -2.05
CA LYS A 162 -14.24 1.55 -1.93
C LYS A 162 -15.25 0.54 -2.50
N ASN A 163 -14.89 -0.08 -3.62
CA ASN A 163 -15.74 -1.05 -4.32
C ASN A 163 -15.60 -2.48 -3.79
N ARG A 164 -14.95 -2.68 -2.62
CA ARG A 164 -14.71 -4.01 -2.05
C ARG A 164 -15.99 -4.80 -1.86
N LYS A 165 -17.02 -4.21 -1.24
CA LYS A 165 -18.31 -4.86 -0.97
C LYS A 165 -18.93 -5.40 -2.27
N LYS A 166 -19.14 -4.52 -3.25
CA LYS A 166 -19.67 -4.87 -4.58
C LYS A 166 -18.88 -5.98 -5.27
N LYS A 167 -17.54 -5.94 -5.18
CA LYS A 167 -16.68 -7.00 -5.76
C LYS A 167 -16.85 -8.34 -5.04
N ILE A 168 -16.96 -8.34 -3.71
CA ILE A 168 -17.15 -9.56 -2.91
C ILE A 168 -18.54 -10.15 -3.12
N GLU A 169 -19.59 -9.33 -3.20
CA GLU A 169 -20.95 -9.77 -3.52
C GLU A 169 -21.01 -10.43 -4.89
N LYS A 170 -20.45 -9.76 -5.92
CA LYS A 170 -20.36 -10.31 -7.28
C LYS A 170 -19.64 -11.66 -7.32
N LEU A 171 -18.55 -11.81 -6.55
CA LEU A 171 -17.78 -13.06 -6.51
C LEU A 171 -18.49 -14.17 -5.74
N SER A 172 -19.20 -13.84 -4.66
CA SER A 172 -19.88 -14.82 -3.80
C SER A 172 -21.27 -15.20 -4.27
N GLY A 173 -21.87 -14.43 -5.19
CA GLY A 173 -23.26 -14.62 -5.63
C GLY A 173 -24.28 -14.29 -4.54
N ILE A 174 -23.90 -13.55 -3.51
CA ILE A 174 -24.75 -13.20 -2.37
C ILE A 174 -24.86 -11.67 -2.30
N GLN A 175 -26.08 -11.15 -2.29
CA GLN A 175 -26.32 -9.75 -1.97
C GLN A 175 -26.20 -9.52 -0.46
N LEU A 176 -25.45 -8.50 -0.05
CA LEU A 176 -25.38 -8.08 1.34
C LEU A 176 -26.39 -6.95 1.57
N HIS A 177 -27.50 -7.26 2.22
CA HIS A 177 -28.34 -6.24 2.84
C HIS A 177 -27.57 -5.63 4.00
N THR A 178 -26.95 -4.47 3.77
CA THR A 178 -26.55 -3.56 4.83
C THR A 178 -27.73 -2.64 5.06
N LYS A 179 -28.33 -2.65 6.26
CA LYS A 179 -29.06 -1.45 6.71
C LYS A 179 -28.01 -0.35 6.77
N THR A 180 -28.11 0.60 5.84
CA THR A 180 -27.41 1.89 5.88
C THR A 180 -27.84 2.65 7.10
#